data_AF-A0A0C3KRP7-F1
#
_entry.id   AF-A0A0C3KRP7-F1
#
_cell.length_a   1.000
_cell.length_b   1.000
_cell.length_c   1.000
_cell.angle_alpha   90.00
_cell.angle_beta   90.00
_cell.angle_gamma   90.00
#
_symmetry.space_group_name_H-M   'P 1'
#
loop_
_entity.id
_entity.type
_entity.pdbx_description
1 polymer ?
#
loop_
_entity_poly.entity_id
_entity_poly.type
_entity_poly.pdbx_seq_one_letter_code
_entity_poly.pdbx_strand_id
1 'polypeptide(L)'
;MRFSITTVLFAASLASAYTIAKRQTTVPAVSTWFVHVTACAQTCNANTNPAPCTTDDNACECVNVNYITVFKQCIATSCTAPGDAQAAQAAIEAVCQAAGIDVNNPFPACMVTCNQNTVSSTCTDPSNGACYCNDTAWIQAVDTCYQSSCQGQDLTSAQTANAAGCRAFGVDISA
;
A
#
# COMPACT_ATOMS: atom_id res chain seq x y z
N MET A 1 19.38 49.05 -32.61
CA MET A 1 19.72 48.19 -31.46
C MET A 1 18.37 47.75 -30.87
N ARG A 2 17.83 46.55 -31.17
CA ARG A 2 17.90 45.31 -30.35
C ARG A 2 18.00 45.65 -28.86
N PHE A 3 17.06 45.27 -27.99
CA PHE A 3 16.87 43.90 -27.50
C PHE A 3 15.43 43.60 -27.04
N SER A 4 14.94 42.44 -27.45
CA SER A 4 13.84 41.71 -26.82
C SER A 4 14.28 41.17 -25.46
N ILE A 5 13.43 41.22 -24.42
CA ILE A 5 13.63 40.47 -23.18
C ILE A 5 12.47 39.51 -22.98
N THR A 6 12.86 38.25 -23.04
CA THR A 6 12.10 37.02 -22.89
C THR A 6 11.74 36.78 -21.42
N THR A 7 10.56 36.20 -21.22
CA THR A 7 10.01 35.56 -20.01
C THR A 7 11.01 34.95 -19.02
N VAL A 8 10.74 35.09 -17.71
CA VAL A 8 10.97 33.99 -16.73
C VAL A 8 9.82 33.96 -15.73
N LEU A 9 9.02 32.90 -15.82
CA LEU A 9 8.05 32.44 -14.82
C LEU A 9 8.81 32.02 -13.55
N PHE A 10 8.47 32.60 -12.41
CA PHE A 10 8.82 32.02 -11.11
C PHE A 10 7.82 30.91 -10.79
N ALA A 11 8.04 29.73 -11.37
CA ALA A 11 7.51 28.50 -10.80
C ALA A 11 8.33 28.21 -9.53
N ALA A 12 7.71 28.40 -8.36
CA ALA A 12 8.28 27.97 -7.09
C ALA A 12 8.30 26.44 -7.07
N SER A 13 9.40 25.86 -7.54
CA SER A 13 9.71 24.44 -7.40
C SER A 13 9.93 24.11 -5.92
N LEU A 14 8.95 23.44 -5.32
CA LEU A 14 9.05 22.70 -4.05
C LEU A 14 9.97 21.48 -4.23
N ALA A 15 11.24 21.72 -4.55
CA ALA A 15 12.24 20.68 -4.73
C ALA A 15 13.49 21.07 -3.98
N SER A 16 13.52 20.92 -2.65
CA SER A 16 14.76 20.97 -1.84
C SER A 16 14.52 20.54 -0.39
N ALA A 17 14.31 19.25 -0.17
CA ALA A 17 14.66 18.61 1.11
C ALA A 17 15.11 17.15 0.89
N TYR A 18 15.86 16.90 -0.18
CA TYR A 18 16.60 15.65 -0.38
C TYR A 18 18.10 15.96 -0.40
N THR A 19 18.61 16.48 0.70
CA THR A 19 20.04 16.42 1.03
C THR A 19 20.20 15.66 2.35
N ILE A 20 19.63 14.47 2.43
CA ILE A 20 20.11 13.45 3.37
C ILE A 20 21.28 12.78 2.65
N ALA A 21 22.46 13.01 3.17
CA ALA A 21 23.72 12.50 2.65
C ALA A 21 23.63 11.00 2.32
N LYS A 22 24.14 10.65 1.14
CA LYS A 22 24.42 9.27 0.70
C LYS A 22 25.09 8.46 1.82
N ARG A 23 24.31 7.68 2.57
CA ARG A 23 24.81 6.48 3.23
C ARG A 23 24.31 5.29 2.45
N GLN A 24 25.03 4.97 1.38
CA GLN A 24 24.97 3.62 0.80
C GLN A 24 25.55 2.67 1.84
N THR A 25 24.70 2.00 2.59
CA THR A 25 25.04 0.74 3.22
C THR A 25 24.39 -0.35 2.39
N THR A 26 25.22 -1.22 1.82
CA THR A 26 24.81 -2.50 1.24
C THR A 26 24.15 -3.35 2.32
N VAL A 27 22.85 -3.16 2.50
CA VAL A 27 22.00 -4.05 3.31
C VAL A 27 21.43 -5.09 2.35
N PRO A 28 21.46 -6.39 2.69
CA PRO A 28 20.76 -7.42 1.92
C PRO A 28 19.29 -7.01 1.74
N ALA A 29 18.75 -7.15 0.54
CA ALA A 29 17.38 -6.75 0.22
C ALA A 29 16.37 -7.59 1.00
N VAL A 30 16.00 -7.13 2.20
CA VAL A 30 14.78 -7.52 2.91
C VAL A 30 13.72 -6.46 2.57
N SER A 31 12.98 -6.75 1.51
CA SER A 31 12.01 -5.89 0.81
C SER A 31 12.61 -4.58 0.23
N THR A 32 12.38 -4.32 -1.06
CA THR A 32 13.00 -3.21 -1.81
C THR A 32 12.48 -1.81 -1.44
N TRP A 33 11.53 -1.74 -0.51
CA TRP A 33 10.80 -0.55 -0.09
C TRP A 33 11.68 0.48 0.63
N PHE A 34 12.64 0.01 1.43
CA PHE A 34 13.28 0.84 2.45
C PHE A 34 14.67 1.37 2.10
N VAL A 35 15.07 1.33 0.81
CA VAL A 35 16.42 1.73 0.37
C VAL A 35 16.77 3.19 0.74
N HIS A 36 15.77 4.04 0.99
CA HIS A 36 15.94 5.46 1.36
C HIS A 36 15.35 5.83 2.74
N VAL A 37 15.07 4.84 3.58
CA VAL A 37 14.39 5.06 4.87
C VAL A 37 15.39 4.87 6.02
N THR A 38 15.04 5.39 7.18
CA THR A 38 15.83 5.32 8.40
C THR A 38 16.15 3.86 8.76
N ALA A 39 17.35 3.62 9.31
CA ALA A 39 17.80 2.28 9.68
C ALA A 39 16.85 1.58 10.68
N CYS A 40 16.15 2.35 11.51
CA CYS A 40 15.14 1.82 12.43
C CYS A 40 13.94 1.21 11.67
N ALA A 41 13.45 1.85 10.62
CA ALA A 41 12.33 1.32 9.82
C ALA A 41 12.74 0.06 9.05
N GLN A 42 13.97 0.02 8.51
CA GLN A 42 14.54 -1.19 7.91
C GLN A 42 14.57 -2.35 8.91
N THR A 43 15.01 -2.09 10.14
CA THR A 43 15.03 -3.09 11.22
C THR A 43 13.63 -3.56 11.57
N CYS A 44 12.67 -2.63 11.67
CA CYS A 44 11.27 -2.97 11.92
C CYS A 44 10.67 -3.83 10.82
N ASN A 45 10.95 -3.51 9.56
CA ASN A 45 10.48 -4.27 8.41
C ASN A 45 11.05 -5.70 8.42
N ALA A 46 12.37 -5.83 8.61
CA ALA A 46 13.04 -7.13 8.67
C ALA A 46 12.55 -8.05 9.80
N ASN A 47 12.02 -7.46 10.88
CA ASN A 47 11.49 -8.20 12.03
C ASN A 47 9.96 -8.38 11.99
N THR A 48 9.28 -7.80 11.00
CA THR A 48 7.83 -7.97 10.83
C THR A 48 7.57 -9.04 9.78
N ASN A 49 6.75 -10.03 10.10
CA ASN A 49 6.43 -11.10 9.16
C ASN A 49 5.35 -10.65 8.16
N PRO A 50 5.64 -10.55 6.85
CA PRO A 50 4.65 -10.17 5.84
C PRO A 50 3.73 -11.31 5.44
N ALA A 51 4.01 -12.55 5.87
CA ALA A 51 3.23 -13.71 5.49
C ALA A 51 1.73 -13.50 5.81
N PRO A 52 0.83 -13.95 4.91
CA PRO A 52 1.10 -14.79 3.74
C PRO A 52 1.61 -14.06 2.48
N CYS A 53 1.77 -12.74 2.52
CA CYS A 53 2.36 -11.99 1.41
C CYS A 53 3.83 -12.38 1.20
N THR A 54 4.27 -12.36 -0.06
CA THR A 54 5.70 -12.42 -0.38
C THR A 54 6.34 -11.05 -0.18
N THR A 55 7.63 -11.01 0.11
CA THR A 55 8.37 -9.75 0.42
C THR A 55 8.46 -8.76 -0.75
N ASP A 56 8.13 -9.22 -1.96
CA ASP A 56 8.11 -8.40 -3.19
C ASP A 56 6.69 -8.04 -3.63
N ASP A 57 5.66 -8.52 -2.91
CA ASP A 57 4.26 -8.28 -3.24
C ASP A 57 3.73 -7.05 -2.49
N ASN A 58 4.03 -5.90 -3.09
CA ASN A 58 3.86 -4.66 -2.36
C ASN A 58 2.41 -4.34 -2.01
N ALA A 59 1.51 -4.58 -2.96
CA ALA A 59 0.09 -4.35 -2.72
C ALA A 59 -0.43 -5.23 -1.58
N CYS A 60 0.00 -6.50 -1.50
CA CYS A 60 -0.42 -7.42 -0.44
C CYS A 60 0.05 -6.96 0.94
N GLU A 61 1.33 -6.58 1.08
CA GLU A 61 1.85 -6.08 2.36
C GLU A 61 1.08 -4.84 2.84
N CYS A 62 0.71 -3.92 1.93
CA CYS A 62 -0.06 -2.71 2.24
C CYS A 62 -1.48 -2.96 2.77
N VAL A 63 -2.08 -4.10 2.43
CA VAL A 63 -3.44 -4.46 2.87
C VAL A 63 -3.46 -5.59 3.92
N ASN A 64 -2.29 -6.18 4.22
CA ASN A 64 -2.13 -7.12 5.32
C ASN A 64 -2.17 -6.37 6.66
N VAL A 65 -3.36 -6.32 7.26
CA VAL A 65 -3.61 -5.60 8.52
C VAL A 65 -2.67 -6.04 9.64
N ASN A 66 -2.33 -7.33 9.74
CA ASN A 66 -1.43 -7.82 10.77
C ASN A 66 -0.01 -7.28 10.58
N TYR A 67 0.53 -7.39 9.36
CA TYR A 67 1.84 -6.85 9.01
C TYR A 67 1.91 -5.33 9.26
N ILE A 68 0.97 -4.55 8.69
CA ILE A 68 0.98 -3.09 8.82
C ILE A 68 0.85 -2.65 10.29
N THR A 69 0.02 -3.33 11.09
CA THR A 69 -0.15 -2.99 12.51
C THR A 69 1.14 -3.20 13.29
N VAL A 70 1.75 -4.38 13.17
CA VAL A 70 3.00 -4.71 13.88
C VAL A 70 4.14 -3.81 13.41
N PHE A 71 4.22 -3.55 12.10
CA PHE A 71 5.26 -2.70 11.54
C PHE A 71 5.15 -1.24 12.02
N LYS A 72 3.94 -0.66 11.98
CA LYS A 72 3.68 0.69 12.52
C LYS A 72 3.97 0.77 14.02
N GLN A 73 3.61 -0.27 14.78
CA GLN A 73 3.93 -0.34 16.20
C GLN A 73 5.44 -0.35 16.44
N CYS A 74 6.20 -1.13 15.67
CA CYS A 74 7.66 -1.14 15.76
C CYS A 74 8.26 0.23 15.46
N ILE A 75 7.82 0.90 14.39
CA ILE A 75 8.27 2.26 14.05
C ILE A 75 8.01 3.20 15.24
N ALA A 76 6.79 3.20 15.78
CA ALA A 76 6.43 4.07 16.89
C ALA A 76 7.30 3.84 18.14
N THR A 77 7.76 2.61 18.38
CA THR A 77 8.58 2.28 19.56
C THR A 77 10.08 2.40 19.35
N SER A 78 10.58 2.19 18.12
CA SER A 78 12.01 2.03 17.84
C SER A 78 12.62 3.18 17.04
N CYS A 79 11.81 3.97 16.35
CA CYS A 79 12.25 5.15 15.59
C CYS A 79 12.10 6.44 16.41
N THR A 80 12.94 6.59 17.43
CA THR A 80 12.82 7.69 18.41
C THR A 80 13.56 8.97 18.00
N ALA A 81 14.44 8.91 16.99
CA ALA A 81 15.12 10.10 16.52
C ALA A 81 14.11 11.06 15.84
N PRO A 82 14.25 12.39 16.03
CA PRO A 82 13.32 13.35 15.47
C PRO A 82 13.18 13.20 13.94
N GLY A 83 11.95 12.99 13.47
CA GLY A 83 11.65 12.86 12.05
C GLY A 83 11.68 11.43 11.50
N ASP A 84 12.21 10.46 12.26
CA ASP A 84 12.38 9.09 11.74
C ASP A 84 11.04 8.40 11.49
N ALA A 85 10.09 8.53 12.43
CA ALA A 85 8.75 7.97 12.28
C ALA A 85 7.98 8.59 11.10
N GLN A 86 8.11 9.90 10.91
CA GLN A 86 7.49 10.62 9.79
C GLN A 86 8.09 10.20 8.45
N ALA A 87 9.42 10.08 8.37
CA ALA A 87 10.10 9.61 7.18
C ALA A 87 9.71 8.16 6.84
N ALA A 88 9.58 7.30 7.85
CA ALA A 88 9.12 5.92 7.68
C ALA A 88 7.67 5.87 7.17
N GLN A 89 6.76 6.67 7.74
CA GLN A 89 5.39 6.75 7.29
C GLN A 89 5.28 7.24 5.83
N ALA A 90 6.01 8.31 5.47
CA ALA A 90 6.02 8.83 4.11
C ALA A 90 6.54 7.79 3.11
N ALA A 91 7.51 6.96 3.51
CA ALA A 91 8.01 5.87 2.68
C ALA A 91 6.98 4.75 2.50
N ILE A 92 6.23 4.38 3.55
CA ILE A 92 5.13 3.41 3.44
C ILE A 92 4.06 3.94 2.48
N GLU A 93 3.67 5.20 2.62
CA GLU A 93 2.67 5.84 1.76
C GLU A 93 3.12 5.85 0.30
N ALA A 94 4.35 6.28 -0.01
CA ALA A 94 4.90 6.24 -1.36
C ALA A 94 5.00 4.80 -1.90
N VAL A 95 5.40 3.88 -1.02
CA VAL A 95 5.36 2.42 -1.14
C VAL A 95 4.07 1.91 -1.78
N CYS A 96 3.02 2.04 -0.97
CA CYS A 96 1.68 1.57 -1.25
C CYS A 96 1.07 2.29 -2.45
N GLN A 97 1.26 3.60 -2.56
CA GLN A 97 0.73 4.37 -3.68
C GLN A 97 1.31 3.89 -5.01
N ALA A 98 2.62 3.60 -5.07
CA ALA A 98 3.24 3.02 -6.25
C ALA A 98 2.70 1.62 -6.58
N ALA A 99 2.24 0.88 -5.57
CA ALA A 99 1.56 -0.41 -5.70
C ALA A 99 0.05 -0.28 -5.97
N GLY A 100 -0.49 0.94 -6.16
CA GLY A 100 -1.91 1.18 -6.42
C GLY A 100 -2.81 1.18 -5.17
N ILE A 101 -2.24 1.21 -3.98
CA ILE A 101 -2.95 1.20 -2.69
C ILE A 101 -2.75 2.54 -1.98
N ASP A 102 -3.84 3.24 -1.64
CA ASP A 102 -3.77 4.32 -0.66
C ASP A 102 -3.80 3.70 0.75
N VAL A 103 -2.68 3.67 1.47
CA VAL A 103 -2.62 3.05 2.81
C VAL A 103 -3.51 3.76 3.84
N ASN A 104 -3.95 4.99 3.57
CA ASN A 104 -4.88 5.72 4.43
C ASN A 104 -6.35 5.42 4.08
N ASN A 105 -6.61 4.92 2.87
CA ASN A 105 -7.91 4.47 2.41
C ASN A 105 -7.76 3.24 1.48
N PRO A 106 -7.25 2.10 2.00
CA PRO A 106 -6.84 0.98 1.14
C PRO A 106 -8.03 0.30 0.47
N PHE A 107 -9.22 0.48 1.05
CA PHE A 107 -10.48 -0.03 0.53
C PHE A 107 -11.45 1.14 0.33
N PRO A 108 -11.63 1.63 -0.91
CA PRO A 108 -12.52 2.76 -1.17
C PRO A 108 -13.97 2.42 -0.76
N ALA A 109 -14.76 3.42 -0.41
CA ALA A 109 -16.11 3.23 0.13
C ALA A 109 -17.04 2.43 -0.80
N CYS A 110 -16.88 2.57 -2.12
CA CYS A 110 -17.62 1.80 -3.12
C CYS A 110 -17.32 0.29 -3.01
N MET A 111 -16.04 -0.08 -2.81
CA MET A 111 -15.61 -1.47 -2.61
C MET A 111 -16.22 -2.04 -1.32
N VAL A 112 -16.15 -1.29 -0.22
CA VAL A 112 -16.73 -1.71 1.06
C VAL A 112 -18.23 -1.99 0.93
N THR A 113 -18.95 -1.11 0.25
CA THR A 113 -20.39 -1.27 0.00
C THR A 113 -20.69 -2.50 -0.85
N CYS A 114 -19.92 -2.72 -1.92
CA CYS A 114 -20.04 -3.91 -2.76
C CYS A 114 -19.81 -5.21 -1.99
N ASN A 115 -18.79 -5.26 -1.13
CA ASN A 115 -18.49 -6.44 -0.32
C ASN A 115 -19.59 -6.72 0.72
N GLN A 116 -20.14 -5.69 1.35
CA GLN A 116 -21.21 -5.83 2.33
C GLN A 116 -22.54 -6.29 1.72
N ASN A 117 -22.81 -5.89 0.47
CA ASN A 117 -24.07 -6.22 -0.21
C ASN A 117 -24.01 -7.52 -1.01
N THR A 118 -22.82 -8.09 -1.19
CA THR A 118 -22.64 -9.35 -1.94
C THR A 118 -22.62 -10.52 -0.97
N VAL A 119 -23.58 -11.42 -1.12
CA VAL A 119 -23.73 -12.60 -0.26
C VAL A 119 -23.03 -13.79 -0.90
N SER A 120 -22.11 -14.43 -0.16
CA SER A 120 -21.55 -15.72 -0.55
C SER A 120 -22.55 -16.83 -0.24
N SER A 121 -22.65 -17.82 -1.14
CA SER A 121 -23.49 -19.00 -0.91
C SER A 121 -22.79 -20.09 -0.09
N THR A 122 -21.46 -20.00 0.05
CA THR A 122 -20.62 -21.03 0.69
C THR A 122 -19.91 -20.54 1.95
N CYS A 123 -19.71 -19.23 2.09
CA CYS A 123 -18.99 -18.63 3.22
C CYS A 123 -19.97 -17.94 4.17
N THR A 124 -20.14 -18.52 5.36
CA THR A 124 -21.11 -18.03 6.36
C THR A 124 -20.49 -17.12 7.42
N ASP A 125 -19.18 -17.27 7.67
CA ASP A 125 -18.43 -16.43 8.60
C ASP A 125 -17.85 -15.21 7.87
N PRO A 126 -18.34 -13.99 8.12
CA PRO A 126 -17.89 -12.77 7.45
C PRO A 126 -16.42 -12.42 7.73
N SER A 127 -15.78 -13.03 8.73
CA SER A 127 -14.36 -12.84 9.03
C SER A 127 -13.42 -13.78 8.27
N ASN A 128 -13.96 -14.82 7.63
CA ASN A 128 -13.17 -15.81 6.90
C ASN A 128 -12.85 -15.33 5.48
N GLY A 129 -11.97 -14.33 5.36
CA GLY A 129 -11.57 -13.75 4.08
C GLY A 129 -11.04 -14.80 3.08
N ALA A 130 -10.30 -15.81 3.56
CA ALA A 130 -9.82 -16.90 2.71
C ALA A 130 -10.97 -17.69 2.06
N CYS A 131 -12.08 -17.93 2.77
CA CYS A 131 -13.26 -18.56 2.19
C CYS A 131 -13.85 -17.72 1.06
N TYR A 132 -14.10 -16.43 1.31
CA TYR A 132 -14.66 -15.52 0.30
C TYR A 132 -13.77 -15.42 -0.94
N CYS A 133 -12.46 -15.37 -0.74
CA CYS A 133 -11.50 -15.36 -1.83
C CYS A 133 -11.46 -16.66 -2.65
N ASN A 134 -11.88 -17.80 -2.09
CA ASN A 134 -12.04 -19.05 -2.84
C ASN A 134 -13.44 -19.18 -3.48
N ASP A 135 -14.43 -18.40 -3.07
CA ASP A 135 -15.75 -18.36 -3.69
C ASP A 135 -15.70 -17.53 -4.98
N THR A 136 -15.40 -18.19 -6.09
CA THR A 136 -15.32 -17.55 -7.41
C THR A 136 -16.61 -16.83 -7.83
N ALA A 137 -17.79 -17.31 -7.41
CA ALA A 137 -19.05 -16.66 -7.74
C ALA A 137 -19.21 -15.36 -6.96
N TRP A 138 -18.83 -15.35 -5.68
CA TRP A 138 -18.76 -14.13 -4.88
C TRP A 138 -17.75 -13.13 -5.46
N ILE A 139 -16.55 -13.59 -5.82
CA ILE A 139 -15.50 -12.74 -6.44
C ILE A 139 -15.99 -12.07 -7.72
N GLN A 140 -16.65 -12.82 -8.61
CA GLN A 140 -17.21 -12.26 -9.84
C GLN A 140 -18.33 -11.26 -9.56
N ALA A 141 -19.17 -11.52 -8.55
CA ALA A 141 -20.26 -10.62 -8.17
C ALA A 141 -19.73 -9.31 -7.58
N VAL A 142 -18.73 -9.35 -6.68
CA VAL A 142 -18.12 -8.12 -6.15
C VAL A 142 -17.37 -7.35 -7.23
N ASP A 143 -16.64 -8.00 -8.14
CA ASP A 143 -15.95 -7.29 -9.23
C ASP A 143 -16.95 -6.61 -10.19
N THR A 144 -18.06 -7.28 -10.51
CA THR A 144 -19.17 -6.67 -11.27
C THR A 144 -19.74 -5.45 -10.53
N CYS A 145 -19.90 -5.55 -9.21
CA CYS A 145 -20.33 -4.41 -8.39
C CYS A 145 -19.28 -3.27 -8.41
N TYR A 146 -17.98 -3.57 -8.32
CA TYR A 146 -16.93 -2.56 -8.41
C TYR A 146 -16.99 -1.82 -9.75
N GLN A 147 -17.11 -2.54 -10.86
CA GLN A 147 -17.19 -1.96 -12.20
C GLN A 147 -18.39 -1.01 -12.38
N SER A 148 -19.48 -1.21 -11.63
CA SER A 148 -20.68 -0.36 -11.70
C SER A 148 -20.71 0.77 -10.67
N SER A 149 -20.05 0.59 -9.51
CA SER A 149 -20.18 1.48 -8.35
C SER A 149 -18.93 2.31 -8.06
N CYS A 150 -17.76 1.83 -8.47
CA CYS A 150 -16.49 2.54 -8.35
C CYS A 150 -16.15 3.25 -9.67
N GLN A 151 -15.42 4.37 -9.61
CA GLN A 151 -15.02 5.13 -10.79
C GLN A 151 -13.56 5.57 -10.70
N GLY A 152 -12.92 5.75 -11.86
CA GLY A 152 -11.56 6.29 -11.94
C GLY A 152 -10.56 5.55 -11.06
N GLN A 153 -9.88 6.31 -10.18
CA GLN A 153 -8.89 5.75 -9.26
C GLN A 153 -9.52 4.77 -8.27
N ASP A 154 -10.75 5.00 -7.80
CA ASP A 154 -11.41 4.12 -6.84
C ASP A 154 -11.65 2.72 -7.42
N LEU A 155 -11.98 2.61 -8.72
CA LEU A 155 -12.12 1.32 -9.39
C LEU A 155 -10.77 0.58 -9.45
N THR A 156 -9.73 1.29 -9.84
CA THR A 156 -8.37 0.72 -9.93
C THR A 156 -7.88 0.26 -8.55
N SER A 157 -8.07 1.09 -7.53
CA SER A 157 -7.73 0.78 -6.14
C SER A 157 -8.57 -0.39 -5.62
N ALA A 158 -9.88 -0.43 -5.90
CA ALA A 158 -10.75 -1.53 -5.47
C ALA A 158 -10.29 -2.88 -6.02
N GLN A 159 -10.00 -2.95 -7.33
CA GLN A 159 -9.55 -4.19 -7.97
C GLN A 159 -8.17 -4.62 -7.45
N THR A 160 -7.24 -3.68 -7.33
CA THR A 160 -5.90 -3.94 -6.79
C THR A 160 -5.95 -4.41 -5.34
N ALA A 161 -6.72 -3.71 -4.50
CA ALA A 161 -6.88 -4.02 -3.09
C ALA A 161 -7.64 -5.34 -2.86
N ASN A 162 -8.60 -5.69 -3.73
CA ASN A 162 -9.30 -6.96 -3.64
C ASN A 162 -8.35 -8.14 -3.88
N ALA A 163 -7.58 -8.10 -4.98
CA ALA A 163 -6.60 -9.14 -5.29
C ALA A 163 -5.51 -9.23 -4.22
N ALA A 164 -4.96 -8.08 -3.81
CA ALA A 164 -3.97 -8.01 -2.74
C ALA A 164 -4.51 -8.50 -1.40
N GLY A 165 -5.76 -8.17 -1.06
CA GLY A 165 -6.43 -8.59 0.17
C GLY A 165 -6.58 -10.10 0.22
N CYS A 166 -6.96 -10.73 -0.89
CA CYS A 166 -7.02 -12.19 -0.96
C CYS A 166 -5.65 -12.83 -0.78
N ARG A 167 -4.59 -12.27 -1.37
CA ARG A 167 -3.23 -12.75 -1.14
C ARG A 167 -2.81 -12.57 0.32
N ALA A 168 -3.28 -11.53 1.00
CA ALA A 168 -3.08 -11.34 2.45
C ALA A 168 -3.86 -12.36 3.31
N PHE A 169 -4.85 -13.06 2.73
CA PHE A 169 -5.49 -14.25 3.31
C PHE A 169 -4.89 -15.57 2.81
N GLY A 170 -3.82 -15.52 2.00
CA GLY A 170 -3.14 -16.69 1.45
C GLY A 170 -3.83 -17.31 0.23
N VAL A 171 -4.71 -16.57 -0.43
CA VAL A 171 -5.43 -17.01 -1.63
C VAL A 171 -5.04 -16.12 -2.80
N ASP A 172 -4.53 -16.71 -3.87
CA ASP A 172 -4.26 -15.97 -5.10
C ASP A 172 -5.50 -16.03 -6.01
N ILE A 173 -6.18 -14.90 -6.16
CA ILE A 173 -7.24 -14.71 -7.14
C ILE A 173 -6.65 -14.04 -8.37
N SER A 174 -5.85 -14.78 -9.11
CA SER A 174 -5.37 -14.31 -10.41
C SER A 174 -6.59 -13.91 -11.26
N ALA A 175 -6.72 -12.60 -11.51
CA ALA A 175 -7.70 -12.01 -12.42
C ALA A 175 -7.37 -12.36 -13.87
#